data_AF-A0A0R1TU07-F1
#
_entry.id   AF-A0A0R1TU07-F1
#
_cell.length_a   1.000
_cell.length_b   1.000
_cell.length_c   1.000
_cell.angle_alpha   90.00
_cell.angle_beta   90.00
_cell.angle_gamma   90.00
#
_symmetry.space_group_name_H-M   'P 1'
#
loop_
_entity.id
_entity.type
_entity.pdbx_description
1 polymer ?
#
loop_
_entity_poly.entity_id
_entity_poly.type
_entity_poly.pdbx_seq_one_letter_code
_entity_poly.pdbx_strand_id
1 'polypeptide(L)' 'MAGKDILRFVEWAFTGTDPELTKKVNNQWDELKQYDDNTLVRIMDSDPDHSRRRTAEQILKTRIERRRRL' A
#
# COMPACT_ATOMS: atom_id res chain seq x y z
N MET A 1 -5.28 20.83 11.49
CA MET A 1 -4.37 20.42 10.39
C MET A 1 -3.78 19.06 10.79
N ALA A 2 -4.37 17.93 10.38
CA ALA A 2 -4.01 16.61 10.95
C ALA A 2 -4.08 15.45 9.92
N GLY A 3 -3.75 15.71 8.65
CA GLY A 3 -3.88 14.71 7.58
C GLY A 3 -2.66 14.58 6.66
N LYS A 4 -1.55 15.25 6.97
CA LYS A 4 -0.36 15.28 6.08
C LYS A 4 0.79 14.37 6.53
N ASP A 5 0.76 13.84 7.75
CA ASP A 5 1.88 13.07 8.27
C ASP A 5 1.95 11.65 7.69
N ILE A 6 0.80 10.99 7.49
CA ILE A 6 0.73 9.62 6.91
C ILE A 6 1.21 9.55 5.46
N LEU A 7 0.94 10.59 4.67
CA LEU A 7 1.43 10.68 3.29
C LEU A 7 2.96 10.70 3.23
N ARG A 8 3.60 11.42 4.15
CA ARG A 8 5.06 11.42 4.30
C ARG A 8 5.57 10.10 4.87
N PHE A 9 4.84 9.44 5.77
CA PHE A 9 5.26 8.18 6.39
C PHE A 9 5.39 7.02 5.39
N VAL A 10 4.48 6.90 4.42
CA VAL A 10 4.56 5.84 3.39
C VAL A 10 5.66 6.13 2.38
N GLU A 11 5.80 7.38 1.91
CA GLU A 11 6.91 7.75 1.03
C GLU A 11 8.28 7.57 1.72
N TRP A 12 8.39 7.91 3.00
CA TRP A 12 9.65 7.81 3.75
C TRP A 12 10.06 6.36 4.05
N ALA A 13 9.09 5.48 4.30
CA ALA A 13 9.31 4.05 4.44
C ALA A 13 9.79 3.39 3.13
N PHE A 14 9.34 3.89 1.97
CA PHE A 14 9.89 3.47 0.67
C PHE A 14 11.31 4.01 0.41
N THR A 15 11.71 5.13 1.03
CA THR A 15 13.07 5.69 0.91
C THR A 15 14.10 5.08 1.88
N GLY A 16 13.72 4.08 2.68
CA GLY A 16 14.66 3.21 3.42
C GLY A 16 15.35 3.83 4.63
N THR A 17 14.80 4.91 5.20
CA THR A 17 15.46 5.64 6.30
C THR A 17 15.14 5.07 7.70
N ASP A 18 14.14 4.19 7.82
CA ASP A 18 13.82 3.46 9.05
C ASP A 18 13.52 1.97 8.74
N PRO A 19 14.34 1.03 9.24
CA PRO A 19 14.19 -0.40 8.95
C PRO A 19 12.95 -1.05 9.57
N GLU A 20 12.42 -0.53 10.69
CA GLU A 20 11.20 -1.06 11.30
C GLU A 20 9.97 -0.68 10.48
N LEU A 21 9.93 0.56 10.00
CA LEU A 21 8.89 1.05 9.09
C LEU A 21 8.91 0.34 7.75
N THR A 22 10.11 0.15 7.18
CA THR A 22 10.29 -0.60 5.93
C THR A 22 9.77 -2.03 6.07
N LYS A 23 10.06 -2.68 7.21
CA LYS A 23 9.54 -4.03 7.50
C LYS A 23 8.01 -4.05 7.62
N LYS A 24 7.40 -3.05 8.28
CA LYS A 24 5.93 -2.95 8.36
C LYS A 24 5.28 -2.78 6.99
N VAL A 25 5.84 -1.91 6.14
CA VAL A 25 5.32 -1.72 4.78
C VAL A 25 5.49 -2.97 3.93
N ASN A 26 6.65 -3.64 3.99
CA ASN A 26 6.87 -4.90 3.28
C ASN A 26 5.91 -6.01 3.76
N ASN A 27 5.69 -6.12 5.06
CA ASN A 27 4.73 -7.08 5.62
C ASN A 27 3.30 -6.78 5.15
N GLN A 28 2.88 -5.50 5.18
CA GLN A 28 1.57 -5.09 4.66
C GLN A 28 1.46 -5.37 3.15
N TRP A 29 2.53 -5.15 2.40
CA TRP A 29 2.59 -5.44 0.98
C TRP A 29 2.43 -6.94 0.70
N ASP A 30 3.17 -7.79 1.41
CA ASP A 30 3.13 -9.25 1.24
C ASP A 30 1.79 -9.85 1.69
N GLU A 31 1.17 -9.30 2.74
CA GLU A 31 -0.18 -9.66 3.16
C GLU A 31 -1.20 -9.31 2.07
N LEU A 32 -1.22 -8.05 1.64
CA LEU A 32 -2.22 -7.55 0.70
C LEU A 32 -2.06 -8.14 -0.71
N LYS A 33 -0.83 -8.48 -1.12
CA LYS A 33 -0.56 -9.07 -2.44
C LYS A 33 -1.19 -10.44 -2.62
N GLN A 34 -1.55 -11.14 -1.54
CA GLN A 34 -2.24 -12.42 -1.59
C GLN A 34 -3.73 -12.29 -1.93
N TYR A 35 -4.32 -11.11 -1.72
CA TYR A 35 -5.72 -10.86 -2.00
C TYR A 35 -6.02 -10.67 -3.48
N ASP A 36 -7.24 -11.00 -3.89
CA ASP A 36 -7.74 -10.76 -5.24
C ASP A 36 -8.05 -9.26 -5.46
N ASP A 37 -8.22 -8.86 -6.72
CA ASP A 37 -8.44 -7.46 -7.08
C ASP A 37 -9.70 -6.89 -6.39
N ASN A 38 -10.76 -7.69 -6.22
CA ASN A 38 -11.99 -7.25 -5.56
C ASN A 38 -11.81 -6.98 -4.06
N THR A 39 -11.06 -7.84 -3.36
CA THR A 39 -10.76 -7.62 -1.93
C THR A 39 -9.87 -6.40 -1.74
N LEU A 40 -8.90 -6.17 -2.63
CA LEU A 40 -8.09 -4.96 -2.59
C LEU A 40 -8.93 -3.68 -2.77
N VAL A 41 -9.91 -3.69 -3.68
CA VAL A 41 -10.85 -2.57 -3.86
C VAL A 41 -11.70 -2.35 -2.61
N ARG A 42 -12.18 -3.43 -1.96
CA ARG A 42 -12.91 -3.31 -0.69
C ARG A 42 -12.06 -2.72 0.43
N ILE A 43 -10.80 -3.11 0.52
CA ILE A 43 -9.84 -2.54 1.48
C ILE A 43 -9.68 -1.05 1.21
N MET A 44 -9.50 -0.64 -0.04
CA MET A 44 -9.42 0.78 -0.41
C MET A 44 -10.65 1.59 0.01
N ASP A 45 -11.85 1.01 -0.04
CA ASP A 45 -13.11 1.71 0.25
C ASP A 45 -13.46 1.73 1.75
N SER A 46 -13.17 0.63 2.46
CA SER A 46 -13.70 0.38 3.81
C SER A 46 -12.67 0.34 4.94
N ASP A 47 -11.37 0.21 4.63
CA ASP A 47 -10.35 0.07 5.67
C ASP A 47 -10.03 1.44 6.32
N PRO A 48 -10.19 1.59 7.65
CA PRO A 48 -9.87 2.84 8.34
C PRO A 48 -8.37 3.15 8.28
N ASP A 49 -7.50 2.15 8.09
CA ASP A 49 -6.05 2.32 7.97
C ASP A 49 -5.68 2.86 6.58
N HIS A 50 -5.28 4.13 6.56
CA HIS A 50 -4.82 4.80 5.35
C HIS A 50 -3.57 4.13 4.73
N SER A 51 -2.72 3.48 5.53
CA SER A 51 -1.54 2.73 5.02
C SER A 51 -1.96 1.51 4.22
N ARG A 52 -2.95 0.75 4.73
CA ARG A 52 -3.49 -0.44 4.04
C ARG A 52 -4.20 -0.05 2.75
N ARG A 53 -4.99 1.02 2.76
CA ARG A 53 -5.64 1.56 1.56
C ARG A 53 -4.65 1.95 0.46
N ARG A 54 -3.59 2.67 0.82
CA ARG A 54 -2.54 3.09 -0.13
C ARG A 54 -1.75 1.90 -0.66
N THR A 55 -1.43 0.93 0.20
CA THR A 55 -0.75 -0.29 -0.22
C THR A 55 -1.61 -1.10 -1.20
N ALA A 56 -2.91 -1.23 -0.94
CA ALA A 56 -3.85 -1.88 -1.85
C ALA A 56 -3.95 -1.17 -3.22
N GLU A 57 -4.00 0.17 -3.22
CA GLU A 57 -3.98 0.99 -4.43
C GLU A 57 -2.70 0.74 -5.26
N GLN A 58 -1.53 0.75 -4.62
CA GLN A 58 -0.25 0.52 -5.29
C GLN A 58 -0.13 -0.90 -5.86
N ILE A 59 -0.64 -1.91 -5.16
CA ILE A 59 -0.66 -3.30 -5.66
C ILE A 59 -1.54 -3.40 -6.91
N LEU A 60 -2.75 -2.84 -6.89
CA LEU A 60 -3.67 -2.83 -8.04
C LEU A 60 -3.05 -2.11 -9.23
N LYS A 61 -2.44 -0.94 -9.02
CA LYS A 61 -1.73 -0.21 -10.06
C LYS A 61 -0.61 -1.04 -10.69
N THR A 62 0.20 -1.69 -9.86
CA THR A 62 1.29 -2.58 -10.32
C THR A 62 0.75 -3.75 -11.15
N ARG A 63 -0.38 -4.36 -10.74
CA ARG A 63 -1.03 -5.45 -11.50
C ARG A 63 -1.53 -4.97 -12.86
N ILE A 64 -2.17 -3.81 -12.92
CA ILE A 64 -2.66 -3.20 -14.16
C ILE A 64 -1.50 -2.87 -15.10
N GLU A 65 -0.44 -2.24 -14.59
CA GLU A 65 0.76 -1.95 -15.38
C GLU A 65 1.41 -3.22 -15.94
N ARG A 66 1.46 -4.30 -15.15
CA ARG A 66 1.97 -5.60 -15.62
C ARG A 66 1.09 -6.19 -16.73
N ARG A 67 -0.24 -6.13 -16.60
CA ARG A 67 -1.18 -6.59 -17.64
C ARG A 67 -1.04 -5.79 -18.94
N ARG A 68 -0.71 -4.50 -18.87
CA ARG A 68 -0.51 -3.64 -20.06
C ARG A 68 0.81 -3.90 -20.80
N ARG A 69 1.78 -4.54 -20.15
CA ARG A 69 3.09 -4.87 -20.73
C ARG A 69 3.15 -6.29 -21.33
N LEU A 70 2.10 -7.09 -21.10
CA LEU A 70 1.89 -8.42 -21.71
C LEU A 70 0.99 -8.26 -22.93
#